data_AF-A0A4U0ZYM2-F1
#
_entry.id   AF-A0A4U0ZYM2-F1
#
_cell.length_a   1.000
_cell.length_b   1.000
_cell.length_c   1.000
_cell.angle_alpha   90.00
_cell.angle_beta   90.00
_cell.angle_gamma   90.00
#
_symmetry.space_group_name_H-M   'P 1'
#
loop_
_entity.id
_entity.type
_entity.pdbx_description
1 polymer ?
#
loop_
_entity_poly.entity_id
_entity_poly.type
_entity_poly.pdbx_seq_one_letter_code
_entity_poly.pdbx_strand_id
1 'polypeptide(L)'
;MIGVSSYKYLLDNEGITEELKNSFLVYLMSHNRPMAELLDPSPKDIAEVYKREFIGMTSDEVSLEELYQSRHNLLGQVHDLLKEGDKEFLLSVKSGEPNWSLFAHPEVSMLPSIQWKIYNIAHMTIQNREKAFSKLQTILTDGPRKM
;
A
#
# COMPACT_ATOMS: atom_id res chain seq x y z
N MET A 1 -4.26 23.41 -15.63
CA MET A 1 -4.80 22.91 -14.36
C MET A 1 -5.43 21.55 -14.66
N ILE A 2 -4.61 20.50 -14.68
CA ILE A 2 -5.01 19.14 -15.04
C ILE A 2 -4.29 18.28 -14.01
N GLY A 3 -4.99 17.64 -13.09
CA GLY A 3 -4.29 16.81 -12.11
C GLY A 3 -5.12 16.25 -10.96
N VAL A 4 -6.18 16.95 -10.53
CA VAL A 4 -6.95 16.50 -9.36
C VAL A 4 -8.32 15.92 -9.76
N SER A 5 -8.93 16.42 -10.84
CA SER A 5 -10.27 15.98 -11.28
C SER A 5 -10.30 14.59 -11.92
N SER A 6 -9.22 14.14 -12.55
CA SER A 6 -9.19 12.87 -13.30
C SER A 6 -9.26 11.64 -12.40
N TYR A 7 -8.59 11.68 -11.23
CA TYR A 7 -8.56 10.56 -10.29
C TYR A 7 -9.91 10.32 -9.62
N LYS A 8 -10.58 11.41 -9.19
CA LYS A 8 -11.91 11.35 -8.61
C LYS A 8 -12.94 10.82 -9.61
N TYR A 9 -12.87 11.29 -10.86
CA TYR A 9 -13.77 10.82 -11.93
C TYR A 9 -13.55 9.34 -12.28
N LEU A 10 -12.31 8.84 -12.22
CA LEU A 10 -12.00 7.43 -12.46
C LEU A 10 -12.54 6.54 -11.33
N LEU A 11 -12.32 6.94 -10.07
CA LEU A 11 -12.85 6.22 -8.91
C LEU A 11 -14.38 6.23 -8.87
N ASP A 12 -15.00 7.37 -9.17
CA ASP A 12 -16.45 7.55 -9.10
C ASP A 12 -17.18 6.84 -10.26
N ASN A 13 -16.52 6.53 -11.39
CA ASN A 13 -17.15 5.90 -12.56
C ASN A 13 -16.70 4.48 -12.91
N GLU A 14 -15.42 4.13 -12.73
CA GLU A 14 -14.89 2.79 -13.03
C GLU A 14 -14.70 1.93 -11.76
N GLY A 15 -14.65 2.57 -10.59
CA GLY A 15 -14.25 1.91 -9.35
C GLY A 15 -12.78 1.48 -9.40
N ILE A 16 -12.35 0.70 -8.41
CA ILE A 16 -10.99 0.16 -8.38
C ILE A 16 -11.00 -1.21 -9.07
N THR A 17 -10.36 -1.29 -10.24
CA THR A 17 -10.33 -2.50 -11.08
C THR A 17 -9.38 -3.56 -10.53
N GLU A 18 -9.59 -4.82 -10.93
CA GLU A 18 -8.69 -5.93 -10.58
C GLU A 18 -7.27 -5.73 -11.12
N GLU A 19 -7.14 -5.10 -12.29
CA GLU A 19 -5.85 -4.73 -12.88
C GLU A 19 -5.12 -3.65 -12.07
N LEU A 20 -5.85 -2.64 -11.57
CA LEU A 20 -5.28 -1.62 -10.70
C LEU A 20 -4.82 -2.22 -9.37
N LYS A 21 -5.63 -3.11 -8.78
CA LYS A 21 -5.25 -3.87 -7.58
C LYS A 21 -3.99 -4.71 -7.83
N ASN A 22 -3.94 -5.48 -8.91
CA ASN A 22 -2.78 -6.32 -9.24
C ASN A 22 -1.52 -5.48 -9.48
N SER A 23 -1.65 -4.34 -10.18
CA SER A 23 -0.56 -3.38 -10.36
C SER A 23 -0.06 -2.83 -9.03
N PHE A 24 -0.96 -2.54 -8.10
CA PHE A 24 -0.60 -2.12 -6.74
C PHE A 24 0.13 -3.22 -5.96
N LEU A 25 -0.26 -4.48 -6.10
CA LEU A 25 0.47 -5.62 -5.50
C LEU A 25 1.89 -5.72 -6.06
N VAL A 26 2.09 -5.56 -7.38
CA VAL A 26 3.43 -5.50 -8.00
C VAL A 26 4.26 -4.37 -7.41
N TYR A 27 3.64 -3.20 -7.21
CA TYR A 27 4.29 -2.06 -6.56
C TYR A 27 4.71 -2.39 -5.13
N LEU A 28 3.83 -2.97 -4.29
CA LEU A 28 4.16 -3.38 -2.92
C LEU A 28 5.37 -4.32 -2.85
N MET A 29 5.42 -5.31 -3.74
CA MET A 29 6.51 -6.29 -3.81
C MET A 29 7.83 -5.64 -4.26
N SER A 30 7.76 -4.73 -5.23
CA SER A 30 8.93 -4.08 -5.82
C SER A 30 9.51 -2.94 -4.99
N HIS A 31 8.73 -2.40 -4.05
CA HIS A 31 9.12 -1.22 -3.30
C HIS A 31 10.18 -1.54 -2.22
N ASN A 32 11.11 -0.60 -1.98
CA ASN A 32 12.16 -0.76 -0.98
C ASN A 32 11.63 -0.75 0.47
N ARG A 33 10.57 0.03 0.73
CA ARG A 33 9.90 0.04 2.06
C ARG A 33 9.22 -1.31 2.35
N PRO A 34 9.13 -1.72 3.63
CA PRO A 34 8.32 -2.87 4.04
C PRO A 34 6.86 -2.72 3.59
N MET A 35 6.25 -3.80 3.09
CA MET A 35 4.85 -3.79 2.63
C MET A 35 3.90 -3.32 3.74
N ALA A 36 4.14 -3.77 4.98
CA ALA A 36 3.43 -3.31 6.18
C ALA A 36 3.44 -1.78 6.35
N GLU A 37 4.53 -1.11 5.98
CA GLU A 37 4.65 0.35 6.12
C GLU A 37 3.97 1.12 4.98
N LEU A 38 3.69 0.44 3.86
CA LEU A 38 2.92 0.99 2.74
C LEU A 38 1.42 0.81 2.97
N LEU A 39 1.02 -0.31 3.57
CA LEU A 39 -0.37 -0.64 3.91
C LEU A 39 -0.87 0.04 5.19
N ASP A 40 0.05 0.43 6.07
CA ASP A 40 -0.27 1.16 7.31
C ASP A 40 0.87 2.15 7.66
N PRO A 41 1.02 3.23 6.88
CA PRO A 41 2.09 4.21 7.07
C PRO A 41 1.93 4.92 8.42
N SER A 42 3.07 5.21 9.08
CA SER A 42 3.06 6.02 10.30
C SER A 42 2.42 7.38 10.03
N PRO A 43 1.49 7.85 10.90
CA PRO A 43 0.94 9.19 10.78
C PRO A 43 2.07 10.21 10.77
N LYS A 44 2.15 11.01 9.71
CA LYS A 44 2.95 12.24 9.73
C LYS A 44 2.05 13.36 10.22
N ASP A 45 2.50 14.08 11.24
CA ASP A 45 1.95 15.38 11.56
C ASP A 45 2.40 16.35 10.46
N ILE A 46 1.44 16.76 9.64
CA ILE A 46 1.69 17.69 8.53
C ILE A 46 1.19 19.10 8.87
N ALA A 47 0.79 19.39 10.11
CA ALA A 47 0.17 20.66 10.47
C ALA A 47 1.04 21.87 10.10
N GLU A 48 2.34 21.80 10.37
CA GLU A 48 3.28 22.89 10.05
C GLU A 48 3.56 23.02 8.56
N VAL A 49 3.60 21.91 7.82
CA VAL A 49 3.75 21.93 6.35
C VAL A 49 2.46 22.47 5.71
N TYR A 50 1.30 22.07 6.22
CA TYR A 50 -0.01 22.53 5.79
C TYR A 50 -0.16 24.04 5.99
N LYS A 51 0.19 24.57 7.18
CA LYS A 51 0.15 26.01 7.46
C LYS A 51 1.03 26.82 6.50
N ARG A 52 2.21 26.30 6.16
CA ARG A 52 3.18 27.03 5.34
C ARG A 52 2.88 26.98 3.85
N GLU A 53 2.39 25.85 3.35
CA GLU A 53 2.33 25.58 1.90
C GLU A 53 0.90 25.53 1.34
N PHE A 54 -0.14 25.48 2.18
CA PHE A 54 -1.54 25.34 1.73
C PHE A 54 -2.44 26.51 2.11
N ILE A 55 -2.25 27.13 3.29
CA ILE A 55 -3.04 28.30 3.71
C ILE A 55 -2.72 29.49 2.80
N GLY A 56 -3.74 30.02 2.11
CA GLY A 56 -3.63 31.20 1.26
C GLY A 56 -3.06 30.98 -0.15
N MET A 57 -2.75 29.74 -0.54
CA MET A 57 -2.18 29.41 -1.86
C MET A 57 -3.13 28.66 -2.81
N THR A 58 -4.31 28.23 -2.33
CA THR A 58 -5.29 27.45 -3.11
C THR A 58 -6.65 28.14 -3.13
N SER A 59 -7.36 28.10 -4.26
CA SER A 59 -8.66 28.76 -4.44
C SER A 59 -9.82 28.02 -3.76
N ASP A 60 -9.64 26.71 -3.54
CA ASP A 60 -10.53 25.85 -2.77
C ASP A 60 -9.75 25.34 -1.55
N GLU A 61 -10.11 25.81 -0.35
CA GLU A 61 -9.44 25.41 0.89
C GLU A 61 -9.78 23.94 1.24
N VAL A 62 -8.80 23.04 1.15
CA VAL A 62 -8.91 21.66 1.67
C VAL A 62 -8.41 21.65 3.10
N SER A 63 -9.25 21.31 4.06
CA SER A 63 -8.83 21.36 5.47
C SER A 63 -7.81 20.27 5.82
N LEU A 64 -7.00 20.51 6.86
CA LEU A 64 -6.07 19.50 7.37
C LEU A 64 -6.80 18.21 7.79
N GLU A 65 -7.99 18.35 8.36
CA GLU A 65 -8.84 17.21 8.74
C GLU A 65 -9.29 16.42 7.50
N GLU A 66 -9.72 17.11 6.43
CA GLU A 66 -10.08 16.47 5.16
C GLU A 66 -8.91 15.69 4.55
N LEU A 67 -7.67 16.17 4.68
CA LEU A 67 -6.48 15.44 4.24
C LEU A 67 -6.26 14.16 5.05
N TYR A 68 -6.43 14.23 6.37
CA TYR A 68 -6.31 13.06 7.24
C TYR A 68 -7.42 12.03 6.99
N GLN A 69 -8.68 12.48 6.85
CA GLN A 69 -9.83 11.64 6.52
C GLN A 69 -9.68 11.01 5.13
N SER A 70 -9.26 11.78 4.12
CA SER A 70 -9.03 11.25 2.77
C SER A 70 -7.96 10.16 2.75
N ARG A 71 -6.87 10.34 3.51
CA ARG A 71 -5.84 9.30 3.69
C ARG A 71 -6.40 8.06 4.36
N HIS A 72 -7.17 8.23 5.45
CA HIS A 72 -7.76 7.10 6.16
C HIS A 72 -8.72 6.31 5.26
N ASN A 73 -9.60 7.01 4.52
CA ASN A 73 -10.53 6.41 3.57
C ASN A 73 -9.80 5.67 2.44
N LEU A 74 -8.73 6.24 1.89
CA LEU A 74 -7.91 5.58 0.88
C LEU A 74 -7.30 4.29 1.41
N LEU A 75 -6.75 4.31 2.63
CA LEU A 75 -6.20 3.11 3.24
C LEU A 75 -7.29 2.06 3.49
N GLY A 76 -8.47 2.46 3.97
CA GLY A 76 -9.63 1.55 4.11
C GLY A 76 -9.97 0.87 2.79
N GLN A 77 -10.12 1.65 1.72
CA GLN A 77 -10.41 1.12 0.39
C GLN A 77 -9.32 0.16 -0.11
N VAL A 78 -8.04 0.48 0.11
CA VAL A 78 -6.93 -0.43 -0.26
C VAL A 78 -7.07 -1.77 0.46
N HIS A 79 -7.40 -1.78 1.75
CA HIS A 79 -7.59 -3.01 2.51
C HIS A 79 -8.82 -3.80 2.06
N ASP A 80 -9.93 -3.12 1.75
CA ASP A 80 -11.17 -3.75 1.28
C ASP A 80 -10.99 -4.44 -0.08
N LEU A 81 -10.03 -3.99 -0.90
CA LEU A 81 -9.74 -4.59 -2.20
C LEU A 81 -8.92 -5.87 -2.12
N LEU A 82 -8.18 -6.08 -1.03
CA LEU A 82 -7.35 -7.26 -0.86
C LEU A 82 -8.23 -8.45 -0.53
N LYS A 83 -8.46 -9.31 -1.53
CA LYS A 83 -9.12 -10.61 -1.34
C LYS A 83 -8.21 -11.51 -0.52
N GLU A 84 -8.78 -12.57 0.06
CA GLU A 84 -8.00 -13.49 0.91
C GLU A 84 -6.78 -14.08 0.16
N GLY A 85 -6.94 -14.47 -1.10
CA GLY A 85 -5.83 -14.94 -1.94
C GLY A 85 -4.72 -13.90 -2.17
N ASP A 86 -5.06 -12.61 -2.20
CA ASP A 86 -4.06 -11.54 -2.31
C ASP A 86 -3.25 -11.42 -1.00
N LYS A 87 -3.92 -11.56 0.15
CA LYS A 87 -3.29 -11.53 1.48
C LYS A 87 -2.36 -12.74 1.65
N GLU A 88 -2.85 -13.94 1.32
CA GLU A 88 -2.07 -15.18 1.32
C GLU A 88 -0.83 -15.06 0.41
N PHE A 89 -1.01 -14.50 -0.79
CA PHE A 89 0.09 -14.28 -1.71
C PHE A 89 1.17 -13.34 -1.12
N LEU A 90 0.78 -12.18 -0.58
CA LEU A 90 1.72 -11.24 0.04
C LEU A 90 2.46 -11.86 1.24
N LEU A 91 1.79 -12.70 2.03
CA LEU A 91 2.41 -13.44 3.13
C LEU A 91 3.41 -14.49 2.63
N SER A 92 3.10 -15.21 1.55
CA SER A 92 4.04 -16.15 0.91
C SER A 92 5.29 -15.44 0.38
N VAL A 93 5.15 -14.24 -0.21
CA VAL A 93 6.30 -13.42 -0.58
C VAL A 93 7.12 -13.06 0.66
N LYS A 94 6.45 -12.70 1.76
CA LYS A 94 7.11 -12.28 2.99
C LYS A 94 7.80 -13.42 3.76
N SER A 95 7.37 -14.67 3.60
CA SER A 95 8.05 -15.85 4.14
C SER A 95 9.36 -16.16 3.39
N GLY A 96 9.49 -15.66 2.16
CA GLY A 96 10.62 -15.93 1.27
C GLY A 96 10.35 -17.05 0.27
N GLU A 97 9.14 -17.63 0.29
CA GLU A 97 8.70 -18.68 -0.62
C GLU A 97 7.40 -18.23 -1.32
N PRO A 98 7.48 -17.31 -2.30
CA PRO A 98 6.30 -16.80 -2.97
C PRO A 98 5.51 -17.91 -3.67
N ASN A 99 4.21 -18.00 -3.37
CA ASN A 99 3.30 -18.89 -4.08
C ASN A 99 2.69 -18.18 -5.29
N TRP A 100 3.40 -18.22 -6.42
CA TRP A 100 3.00 -17.53 -7.65
C TRP A 100 1.67 -18.03 -8.24
N SER A 101 1.18 -19.22 -7.86
CA SER A 101 -0.13 -19.69 -8.33
C SER A 101 -1.30 -18.87 -7.76
N LEU A 102 -1.06 -18.07 -6.72
CA LEU A 102 -2.04 -17.17 -6.12
C LEU A 102 -2.07 -15.78 -6.76
N PHE A 103 -1.17 -15.50 -7.71
CA PHE A 103 -1.05 -14.19 -8.33
C PHE A 103 -1.34 -14.24 -9.82
N ALA A 104 -2.06 -13.23 -10.31
CA ALA A 104 -2.51 -13.16 -11.71
C ALA A 104 -1.36 -13.05 -12.72
N HIS A 105 -0.20 -12.53 -12.29
CA HIS A 105 0.94 -12.23 -13.16
C HIS A 105 2.23 -12.90 -12.65
N PRO A 106 2.36 -14.24 -12.71
CA PRO A 106 3.55 -14.95 -12.22
C PRO A 106 4.85 -14.52 -12.92
N GLU A 107 4.76 -13.95 -14.13
CA GLU A 107 5.88 -13.42 -14.91
C GLU A 107 6.64 -12.28 -14.20
N VAL A 108 5.99 -11.57 -13.26
CA VAL A 108 6.64 -10.50 -12.50
C VAL A 108 7.77 -11.02 -11.58
N SER A 109 7.82 -12.32 -11.33
CA SER A 109 8.93 -12.98 -10.63
C SER A 109 10.29 -12.74 -11.28
N MET A 110 10.31 -12.36 -12.56
CA MET A 110 11.53 -12.01 -13.30
C MET A 110 11.98 -10.56 -13.10
N LEU A 111 11.17 -9.70 -12.47
CA LEU A 111 11.53 -8.31 -12.26
C LEU A 111 12.70 -8.20 -11.26
N PRO A 112 13.76 -7.44 -11.58
CA PRO A 112 14.93 -7.32 -10.71
C PRO A 112 14.60 -6.83 -9.29
N SER A 113 13.64 -5.90 -9.17
CA SER A 113 13.17 -5.38 -7.88
C SER A 113 12.55 -6.47 -7.00
N ILE A 114 11.78 -7.36 -7.60
CA ILE A 114 11.10 -8.46 -6.91
C ILE A 114 12.10 -9.55 -6.53
N GLN A 115 12.99 -9.92 -7.44
CA GLN A 115 14.08 -10.85 -7.12
C GLN A 115 14.95 -10.32 -5.97
N TRP A 116 15.28 -9.03 -6.00
CA TRP A 116 16.02 -8.38 -4.92
C TRP A 116 15.27 -8.39 -3.59
N LYS A 117 13.95 -8.15 -3.61
CA LYS A 117 13.10 -8.23 -2.43
C LYS A 117 13.15 -9.63 -1.80
N ILE A 118 12.96 -10.67 -2.61
CA ILE A 118 12.96 -12.08 -2.18
C ILE A 118 14.34 -12.46 -1.63
N TYR A 119 15.41 -12.07 -2.33
CA TYR A 119 16.78 -12.23 -1.88
C TYR A 119 16.99 -11.61 -0.50
N ASN A 120 16.59 -10.35 -0.29
CA ASN A 120 16.74 -9.69 1.01
C ASN A 120 15.97 -10.38 2.12
N ILE A 121 14.76 -10.86 1.84
CA ILE A 121 13.93 -11.60 2.81
C ILE A 121 14.63 -12.90 3.22
N ALA A 122 15.21 -13.63 2.27
CA ALA A 122 15.94 -14.86 2.54
C ALA A 122 17.21 -14.64 3.37
N HIS A 123 17.81 -13.44 3.32
CA HIS A 123 19.00 -13.06 4.08
C HIS A 123 18.69 -12.42 5.45
N MET A 124 17.41 -12.28 5.82
CA MET A 124 17.03 -11.85 7.16
C MET A 124 17.32 -12.95 8.19
N THR A 125 17.65 -12.56 9.42
CA THR A 125 17.60 -13.51 10.54
C THR A 125 16.18 -14.04 10.72
N ILE A 126 16.05 -15.27 11.22
CA ILE A 126 14.76 -15.92 11.46
C ILE A 126 13.85 -15.02 12.30
N GLN A 127 14.38 -14.45 13.39
CA GLN A 127 13.64 -13.58 14.31
C GLN A 127 13.14 -12.30 13.62
N ASN A 128 13.97 -11.67 12.79
CA ASN A 128 13.56 -10.47 12.05
C ASN A 128 12.53 -10.79 10.97
N ARG A 129 12.67 -11.94 10.31
CA ARG A 129 11.73 -12.40 9.28
C ARG A 129 10.36 -12.67 9.89
N GLU A 130 10.31 -13.42 11.00
CA GLU A 130 9.09 -13.70 11.77
C GLU A 130 8.43 -12.41 12.25
N LYS A 131 9.20 -11.50 12.89
CA LYS A 131 8.66 -10.20 13.33
C LYS A 131 8.05 -9.41 12.18
N ALA A 132 8.72 -9.37 11.03
CA ALA A 132 8.22 -8.65 9.87
C ALA A 132 7.04 -9.35 9.17
N PHE A 133 6.96 -10.68 9.25
CA PHE A 133 5.83 -11.48 8.79
C PHE A 133 4.61 -11.22 9.67
N SER A 134 4.72 -11.39 10.99
CA SER A 134 3.61 -11.16 11.93
C SER A 134 3.09 -9.74 11.83
N LYS A 135 3.97 -8.74 11.70
CA LYS A 135 3.54 -7.35 11.49
C LYS A 135 2.70 -7.18 10.23
N LEU A 136 3.11 -7.79 9.11
CA LEU A 136 2.35 -7.73 7.87
C LEU A 136 1.01 -8.46 8.01
N GLN A 137 1.01 -9.65 8.62
CA GLN A 137 -0.18 -10.44 8.86
C GLN A 137 -1.22 -9.66 9.68
N THR A 138 -0.81 -9.07 10.81
CA THR A 138 -1.71 -8.23 11.63
C THR A 138 -2.35 -7.12 10.81
N ILE A 139 -1.57 -6.40 10.00
CA ILE A 139 -2.10 -5.31 9.17
C ILE A 139 -3.09 -5.82 8.12
N LEU A 140 -2.82 -6.97 7.48
CA LEU A 140 -3.71 -7.56 6.48
C LEU A 140 -5.02 -8.11 7.08
N THR A 141 -5.00 -8.54 8.35
CA THR A 141 -6.17 -9.08 9.06
C THR A 141 -7.01 -7.98 9.70
N ASP A 142 -6.38 -7.03 10.39
CA ASP A 142 -7.06 -6.05 11.24
C ASP A 142 -7.45 -4.77 10.50
N GLY A 143 -6.91 -4.56 9.29
CA GLY A 143 -7.09 -3.35 8.51
C GLY A 143 -6.18 -2.19 8.96
N PRO A 144 -6.37 -0.97 8.41
CA PRO A 144 -5.58 0.18 8.80
C PRO A 144 -5.94 0.65 10.22
N ARG A 145 -5.02 1.34 10.89
CA ARG A 145 -5.31 1.93 12.21
C ARG A 145 -6.53 2.85 12.14
N LYS A 146 -7.42 2.72 13.13
CA LYS A 146 -8.49 3.69 13.37
C LYS A 146 -7.90 5.06 13.72
N MET A 147 -8.55 6.13 13.27
CA MET A 147 -8.15 7.52 13.56
C MET A 147 -8.25 7.83 15.06
#